data_AF-A0A0D2NDU0-F1
#
_entry.id   AF-A0A0D2NDU0-F1
#
_cell.length_a   1.000
_cell.length_b   1.000
_cell.length_c   1.000
_cell.angle_alpha   90.00
_cell.angle_beta   90.00
_cell.angle_gamma   90.00
#
_symmetry.space_group_name_H-M   'P 1'
#
loop_
_entity.id
_entity.type
_entity.pdbx_description
1 polymer ?
#
loop_
_entity_poly.entity_id
_entity_poly.type
_entity_poly.pdbx_seq_one_letter_code
_entity_poly.pdbx_strand_id
1 'polypeptide(L)'
;PGFAVARKALWIFGKLLYHLVFPYLCVDLTLSEQIEHLSTAVHLCLVLYKLGGKNFIPTGLYIDLMIVIKNIIFCVAKAKVDNPSSEFWIVLLGTDRLETLFGILCTMVGNDSNLDLLQLIYCLAGTTEIANIFAKYPHW
;
A
#
# COMPACT_ATOMS: atom_id res chain seq x y z
N PRO A 1 21.22 -13.76 27.83
CA PRO A 1 21.92 -12.44 27.80
C PRO A 1 22.33 -11.99 26.38
N GLY A 2 23.01 -12.83 25.59
CA GLY A 2 23.63 -12.43 24.31
C GLY A 2 22.69 -11.90 23.21
N PHE A 3 21.42 -12.32 23.18
CA PHE A 3 20.44 -11.91 22.15
C PHE A 3 19.36 -10.94 22.64
N ALA A 4 19.48 -10.41 23.87
CA ALA A 4 18.45 -9.53 24.43
C ALA A 4 18.27 -8.24 23.61
N VAL A 5 19.38 -7.66 23.16
CA VAL A 5 19.39 -6.43 22.34
C VAL A 5 18.75 -6.69 20.96
N ALA A 6 19.17 -7.75 20.28
CA ALA A 6 18.62 -8.13 18.98
C ALA A 6 17.10 -8.42 19.04
N ARG A 7 16.65 -9.13 20.08
CA ARG A 7 15.22 -9.39 20.32
C ARG A 7 14.44 -8.08 20.48
N LYS A 8 14.96 -7.14 21.27
CA LYS A 8 14.32 -5.84 21.47
C LYS A 8 14.24 -5.04 20.16
N ALA A 9 15.30 -5.06 19.35
CA ALA A 9 15.31 -4.43 18.04
C ALA A 9 14.25 -5.03 17.10
N LEU A 10 14.17 -6.37 17.03
CA LEU A 10 13.16 -7.08 16.22
C LEU A 10 11.74 -6.78 16.68
N TRP A 11 11.50 -6.66 17.99
CA TRP A 11 10.19 -6.27 18.51
C TRP A 11 9.80 -4.86 18.12
N ILE A 12 10.72 -3.90 18.20
CA ILE A 12 10.45 -2.52 17.79
C ILE A 12 10.19 -2.45 16.29
N PHE A 13 11.00 -3.15 15.49
CA PHE A 13 10.79 -3.22 14.05
C PHE A 13 9.46 -3.91 13.70
N GLY A 14 9.12 -5.00 14.38
CA GLY A 14 7.85 -5.70 14.23
C GLY A 14 6.66 -4.79 14.54
N LYS A 15 6.76 -3.93 15.57
CA LYS A 15 5.72 -2.92 15.86
C LYS A 15 5.58 -1.91 14.72
N LEU A 16 6.68 -1.41 14.17
CA LEU A 16 6.63 -0.51 13.01
C LEU A 16 5.90 -1.18 11.84
N LEU A 17 6.32 -2.40 11.47
CA LEU A 17 5.71 -3.13 10.36
C LEU A 17 4.23 -3.46 10.62
N TYR A 18 3.88 -3.84 11.84
CA TYR A 18 2.50 -4.11 12.23
C TYR A 18 1.63 -2.87 12.04
N HIS A 19 2.02 -1.72 12.60
CA HIS A 19 1.27 -0.48 12.45
C HIS A 19 1.24 0.06 11.01
N LEU A 20 2.22 -0.31 10.20
CA LEU A 20 2.27 0.08 8.79
C LEU A 20 1.31 -0.75 7.92
N VAL A 21 1.26 -2.07 8.13
CA VAL A 21 0.56 -2.99 7.21
C VAL A 21 -0.84 -3.36 7.70
N PHE A 22 -1.04 -3.52 9.01
CA PHE A 22 -2.31 -3.94 9.59
C PHE A 22 -3.53 -3.09 9.17
N PRO A 23 -3.42 -1.76 9.00
CA PRO A 23 -4.55 -0.92 8.53
C PRO A 23 -5.13 -1.33 7.18
N TYR A 24 -4.34 -1.98 6.33
CA TYR A 24 -4.77 -2.42 5.00
C TYR A 24 -5.30 -3.86 4.99
N LEU A 25 -4.95 -4.66 6.01
CA LEU A 25 -5.29 -6.07 6.08
C LEU A 25 -6.57 -6.34 6.88
N CYS A 26 -6.77 -5.59 7.97
CA CYS A 26 -7.89 -5.83 8.87
C CYS A 26 -9.13 -5.04 8.43
N VAL A 27 -10.11 -5.76 7.91
CA VAL A 27 -11.40 -5.20 7.45
C VAL A 27 -12.31 -4.76 8.60
N ASP A 28 -12.04 -5.23 9.82
CA ASP A 28 -12.82 -4.90 11.01
C ASP A 28 -12.43 -3.54 11.63
N LEU A 29 -11.31 -2.96 11.20
CA LEU A 29 -10.88 -1.65 11.69
C LEU A 29 -11.74 -0.53 11.11
N THR A 30 -12.15 0.39 11.97
CA THR A 30 -12.69 1.67 11.55
C THR A 30 -11.60 2.53 10.89
N LEU A 31 -12.03 3.47 10.03
CA LEU A 31 -11.11 4.43 9.42
C LEU A 31 -10.29 5.23 10.45
N SER A 32 -10.87 5.50 11.62
CA SER A 32 -10.16 6.20 12.70
C SER A 32 -9.03 5.35 13.27
N GLU A 33 -9.28 4.07 13.54
CA GLU A 33 -8.25 3.14 14.03
C GLU A 33 -7.17 2.92 12.98
N GLN A 34 -7.54 2.77 11.70
CA GLN A 34 -6.59 2.69 10.60
C GLN A 34 -5.64 3.90 10.59
N ILE A 35 -6.16 5.13 10.76
CA ILE A 35 -5.34 6.34 10.83
C ILE A 35 -4.48 6.37 12.10
N GLU A 36 -4.98 5.89 13.24
CA GLU A 36 -4.21 5.80 14.48
C GLU A 36 -3.00 4.87 14.33
N HIS A 37 -3.18 3.72 13.69
CA HIS A 37 -2.09 2.81 13.35
C HIS A 37 -1.08 3.49 12.41
N LEU A 38 -1.52 4.13 11.32
CA LEU A 38 -0.61 4.82 10.40
C LEU A 38 0.13 6.00 11.07
N SER A 39 -0.56 6.74 11.93
CA SER A 39 0.06 7.78 12.77
C SER A 39 1.13 7.18 13.68
N THR A 40 0.83 6.06 14.34
CA THR A 40 1.81 5.35 15.17
C THR A 40 3.04 4.92 14.36
N ALA A 41 2.82 4.40 13.14
CA ALA A 41 3.89 4.02 12.23
C ALA A 41 4.78 5.21 11.85
N VAL A 42 4.20 6.38 11.55
CA VAL A 42 4.94 7.63 11.27
C VAL A 42 5.85 8.03 12.43
N HIS A 43 5.31 8.03 13.65
CA HIS A 43 6.09 8.42 14.84
C HIS A 43 7.22 7.44 15.12
N LEU A 44 6.96 6.13 15.01
CA LEU A 44 7.99 5.10 15.13
C LEU A 44 9.07 5.25 14.06
N CYS A 45 8.67 5.45 12.80
CA CYS A 45 9.58 5.59 11.68
C CYS A 45 10.45 6.85 11.82
N LEU A 46 9.87 7.97 12.27
CA LEU A 46 10.61 9.21 12.57
C LEU A 46 11.69 8.99 13.63
N VAL A 47 11.34 8.36 14.76
CA VAL A 47 12.30 8.11 15.84
C VAL A 47 13.41 7.17 15.38
N LEU A 48 13.05 6.08 14.70
CA LEU A 48 14.02 5.10 14.20
C LEU A 48 14.94 5.70 13.13
N TYR A 49 14.41 6.52 12.23
CA TYR A 49 15.20 7.24 11.25
C TYR A 49 16.11 8.31 11.89
N LYS A 50 15.64 9.00 12.93
CA LYS A 50 16.49 9.95 13.67
C LYS A 50 17.67 9.27 14.37
N LEU A 51 17.47 8.05 14.87
CA LEU A 51 18.51 7.29 15.58
C LEU A 51 19.46 6.53 14.65
N GLY A 52 18.93 5.87 13.61
CA GLY A 52 19.70 5.02 12.69
C GLY A 52 19.99 5.63 11.33
N GLY A 53 19.32 6.73 10.97
CA GLY A 53 19.42 7.36 9.65
C GLY A 53 19.23 6.36 8.51
N LYS A 54 20.04 6.55 7.48
CA LYS A 54 20.09 5.67 6.29
C LYS A 54 20.51 4.22 6.59
N ASN A 55 21.10 3.95 7.76
CA ASN A 55 21.50 2.59 8.14
C ASN A 55 20.30 1.76 8.63
N PHE A 56 19.21 2.41 9.04
CA PHE A 56 17.97 1.73 9.40
C PHE A 56 17.07 1.52 8.19
N ILE A 57 16.77 2.61 7.47
CA ILE A 57 15.90 2.60 6.29
C ILE A 57 16.46 3.56 5.25
N PRO A 58 16.46 3.21 3.94
CA PRO A 58 16.88 4.14 2.90
C PRO A 58 16.09 5.45 2.97
N THR A 59 16.77 6.58 2.78
CA THR A 59 16.14 7.90 2.85
C THR A 59 14.96 8.05 1.89
N GLY A 60 15.05 7.46 0.70
CA GLY A 60 13.94 7.42 -0.27
C GLY A 60 12.71 6.75 0.33
N LEU A 61 12.84 5.51 0.80
CA LEU A 61 11.74 4.77 1.41
C LEU A 61 11.16 5.49 2.64
N TYR A 62 11.99 6.11 3.48
CA TYR A 62 11.49 6.94 4.58
C TYR A 62 10.59 8.08 4.09
N ILE A 63 11.03 8.81 3.07
CA ILE A 63 10.26 9.92 2.48
C ILE A 63 8.96 9.38 1.87
N ASP A 64 9.03 8.27 1.14
CA ASP A 64 7.86 7.65 0.49
C ASP A 64 6.81 7.24 1.54
N LEU A 65 7.22 6.58 2.62
CA LEU A 65 6.32 6.21 3.73
C LEU A 65 5.66 7.44 4.36
N MET A 66 6.43 8.51 4.61
CA MET A 66 5.91 9.75 5.15
C MET A 66 4.90 10.42 4.20
N ILE A 67 5.19 10.42 2.90
CA ILE A 67 4.32 11.01 1.88
C ILE A 67 3.02 10.20 1.74
N VAL A 68 3.09 8.88 1.67
CA VAL A 68 1.91 8.00 1.57
C VAL A 68 0.98 8.23 2.75
N ILE A 69 1.50 8.17 3.97
CA ILE A 69 0.66 8.31 5.18
C ILE A 69 0.07 9.73 5.27
N LYS A 70 0.86 10.76 4.97
CA LYS A 70 0.35 12.13 4.87
C LYS A 70 -0.78 12.23 3.84
N ASN A 71 -0.59 11.69 2.64
CA ASN A 71 -1.58 11.76 1.57
C ASN A 71 -2.89 11.06 1.98
N ILE A 72 -2.82 9.92 2.67
CA ILE A 72 -4.00 9.24 3.21
C ILE A 72 -4.78 10.16 4.15
N ILE A 73 -4.10 10.76 5.14
CA ILE A 73 -4.72 11.68 6.10
C ILE A 73 -5.36 12.88 5.38
N PHE A 74 -4.66 13.46 4.40
CA PHE A 74 -5.19 14.56 3.60
C PHE A 74 -6.41 14.14 2.77
N CYS A 75 -6.39 12.97 2.14
CA CYS A 75 -7.53 12.47 1.38
C CYS A 75 -8.75 12.21 2.28
N VAL A 76 -8.54 11.66 3.47
CA VAL A 76 -9.62 11.51 4.46
C VAL A 76 -10.17 12.87 4.88
N ALA A 77 -9.32 13.85 5.16
CA ALA A 77 -9.76 15.19 5.52
C ALA A 77 -10.57 15.85 4.39
N LYS A 78 -10.14 15.70 3.13
CA LYS A 78 -10.90 16.16 1.97
C LYS A 78 -12.25 15.46 1.86
N ALA A 79 -12.29 14.13 1.99
CA ALA A 79 -13.52 13.35 1.90
C ALA A 79 -14.54 13.77 2.98
N LYS A 80 -14.08 14.08 4.20
CA LYS A 80 -14.95 14.61 5.26
C LYS A 80 -15.60 15.95 4.91
N VAL A 81 -14.93 16.80 4.13
CA VAL A 81 -15.47 18.08 3.69
C VAL A 81 -16.40 17.91 2.49
N ASP A 82 -16.03 17.04 1.54
CA ASP A 82 -16.75 16.83 0.28
C ASP A 82 -18.04 16.02 0.47
N ASN A 83 -17.95 14.86 1.15
CA ASN A 83 -19.08 14.00 1.48
C ASN A 83 -18.85 13.25 2.80
N PRO A 84 -19.23 13.83 3.95
CA PRO A 84 -18.97 13.23 5.25
C PRO A 84 -19.71 11.90 5.50
N SER A 85 -20.72 11.56 4.69
CA SER A 85 -21.48 10.32 4.82
C SER A 85 -20.96 9.20 3.91
N SER A 86 -20.00 9.48 3.02
CA SER A 86 -19.44 8.45 2.14
C SER A 86 -18.48 7.52 2.87
N GLU A 87 -18.48 6.26 2.46
CA GLU A 87 -17.44 5.31 2.86
C GLU A 87 -16.10 5.66 2.19
N PHE A 88 -14.99 5.41 2.90
CA PHE A 88 -13.65 5.71 2.43
C PHE A 88 -12.71 4.57 2.77
N TRP A 89 -12.12 3.97 1.74
CA TRP A 89 -11.27 2.79 1.87
C TRP A 89 -9.82 3.14 1.53
N ILE A 90 -8.93 3.17 2.53
CA ILE A 90 -7.53 3.56 2.35
C ILE A 90 -6.76 2.61 1.43
N VAL A 91 -7.17 1.34 1.33
CA VAL A 91 -6.57 0.34 0.44
C VAL A 91 -6.70 0.72 -1.04
N LEU A 92 -7.70 1.52 -1.40
CA LEU A 92 -7.90 1.98 -2.78
C LEU A 92 -7.00 3.15 -3.17
N LEU A 93 -6.22 3.71 -2.24
CA LEU A 93 -5.26 4.78 -2.52
C LEU A 93 -3.90 4.28 -3.03
N GLY A 94 -3.66 2.96 -2.96
CA GLY A 94 -2.42 2.33 -3.41
C GLY A 94 -2.38 2.00 -4.90
N THR A 95 -1.28 1.41 -5.32
CA THR A 95 -1.03 0.95 -6.71
C THR A 95 -1.33 -0.53 -6.92
N ASP A 96 -1.81 -1.26 -5.91
CA ASP A 96 -2.02 -2.71 -5.94
C ASP A 96 -2.81 -3.20 -7.16
N ARG A 97 -3.86 -2.47 -7.56
CA ARG A 97 -4.67 -2.81 -8.74
C ARG A 97 -3.88 -2.64 -10.04
N LEU A 98 -3.05 -1.60 -10.13
CA LEU A 98 -2.17 -1.37 -11.26
C LEU A 98 -1.08 -2.45 -11.31
N GLU A 99 -0.47 -2.79 -10.18
CA GLU A 99 0.55 -3.84 -10.08
C GLU A 99 -0.02 -5.23 -10.41
N THR A 100 -1.25 -5.52 -9.98
CA THR A 100 -1.97 -6.74 -10.36
C THR A 100 -2.17 -6.81 -11.86
N LEU A 101 -2.58 -5.69 -12.49
CA LEU A 101 -2.71 -5.62 -13.94
C LEU A 101 -1.36 -5.84 -14.65
N PHE A 102 -0.29 -5.21 -14.17
CA PHE A 102 1.06 -5.45 -14.68
C PHE A 102 1.46 -6.92 -14.56
N GLY A 103 1.19 -7.57 -13.42
CA GLY A 103 1.44 -9.00 -13.23
C GLY A 103 0.68 -9.86 -14.22
N ILE A 104 -0.61 -9.59 -14.43
CA ILE A 104 -1.44 -10.29 -15.43
C ILE A 104 -0.82 -10.14 -16.82
N LEU A 105 -0.45 -8.93 -17.23
CA LEU A 105 0.15 -8.67 -18.53
C LEU A 105 1.46 -9.44 -18.73
N CYS A 106 2.35 -9.43 -17.73
CA CYS A 106 3.59 -10.20 -17.78
C CYS A 106 3.35 -11.72 -17.89
N THR A 107 2.28 -12.24 -17.29
CA THR A 107 1.94 -13.67 -17.42
C THR A 107 1.24 -14.03 -18.74
N MET A 108 0.58 -13.08 -19.41
CA MET A 108 -0.13 -13.33 -20.67
C MET A 108 0.81 -13.64 -21.85
N VAL A 109 2.01 -13.03 -21.87
CA VAL A 109 2.99 -13.25 -22.94
C VAL A 109 3.78 -14.56 -22.75
N GLY A 110 3.65 -15.20 -21.58
CA GLY A 110 4.24 -16.50 -21.30
C GLY A 110 5.74 -16.40 -21.02
N ASN A 111 6.57 -16.84 -21.96
CA ASN A 111 8.02 -16.99 -21.75
C ASN A 111 8.81 -15.67 -21.90
N ASP A 112 8.17 -14.62 -22.40
CA ASP A 112 8.74 -13.27 -22.48
C ASP A 112 7.99 -12.32 -21.55
N SER A 113 8.52 -12.16 -20.34
CA SER A 113 7.95 -11.27 -19.33
C SER A 113 8.14 -9.78 -19.65
N ASN A 114 8.88 -9.43 -20.72
CA ASN A 114 9.11 -8.06 -21.16
C ASN A 114 8.26 -7.77 -22.41
N LEU A 115 7.06 -7.24 -22.19
CA LEU A 115 6.18 -6.87 -23.31
C LEU A 115 6.81 -5.76 -24.16
N ASP A 116 6.81 -5.95 -25.48
CA ASP A 116 6.95 -4.82 -26.39
C ASP A 116 5.68 -3.94 -26.36
N LEU A 117 5.79 -2.70 -26.85
CA LEU A 117 4.69 -1.74 -26.79
C LEU A 117 3.43 -2.22 -27.55
N LEU A 118 3.60 -2.95 -28.65
CA LEU A 118 2.49 -3.46 -29.44
C LEU A 118 1.77 -4.60 -28.70
N GLN A 119 2.52 -5.53 -28.13
CA GLN A 119 2.00 -6.60 -27.28
C GLN A 119 1.27 -6.03 -26.06
N LEU A 120 1.82 -4.99 -25.42
CA LEU A 120 1.20 -4.30 -24.31
C LEU A 120 -0.18 -3.75 -24.70
N ILE A 121 -0.28 -3.05 -25.83
CA ILE A 121 -1.56 -2.48 -26.30
C ILE A 121 -2.59 -3.58 -26.56
N TYR A 122 -2.22 -4.66 -27.24
CA TYR A 122 -3.14 -5.76 -27.52
C TYR A 122 -3.61 -6.47 -26.25
N CYS A 123 -2.69 -6.75 -25.31
CA CYS A 123 -3.05 -7.41 -24.05
C CYS A 123 -3.90 -6.50 -23.16
N LEU A 124 -3.60 -5.19 -23.10
CA LEU A 124 -4.41 -4.21 -22.37
C LEU A 124 -5.84 -4.10 -22.94
N ALA A 125 -5.99 -4.04 -24.26
CA ALA A 125 -7.30 -3.99 -24.90
C ALA A 125 -8.13 -5.23 -24.54
N GLY A 126 -7.55 -6.43 -24.68
CA GLY A 126 -8.22 -7.69 -24.35
C GLY A 126 -8.58 -7.82 -22.86
N THR A 127 -7.66 -7.49 -21.97
CA THR A 127 -7.90 -7.54 -20.50
C THR A 127 -8.96 -6.55 -20.05
N THR A 128 -8.98 -5.35 -20.64
CA THR A 128 -9.97 -4.31 -20.29
C THR A 128 -11.38 -4.71 -20.71
N GLU A 129 -11.55 -5.27 -21.92
CA GLU A 129 -12.84 -5.80 -22.38
C GLU A 129 -13.36 -6.90 -21.44
N ILE A 130 -12.50 -7.86 -21.08
CA ILE A 130 -12.86 -8.94 -20.16
C ILE A 130 -13.23 -8.38 -18.77
N ALA A 131 -12.44 -7.44 -18.24
CA ALA A 131 -12.72 -6.81 -16.95
C ALA A 131 -14.05 -6.05 -16.96
N ASN A 132 -14.39 -5.36 -18.05
CA ASN A 132 -15.67 -4.67 -18.22
C ASN A 132 -16.85 -5.64 -18.26
N ILE A 133 -16.70 -6.80 -18.92
CA ILE A 133 -17.72 -7.86 -18.94
C ILE A 133 -17.96 -8.38 -17.51
N PHE A 134 -16.92 -8.74 -16.78
CA PHE A 134 -17.06 -9.20 -15.38
C PHE A 134 -17.62 -8.12 -14.45
N ALA A 135 -17.26 -6.84 -14.65
CA ALA A 135 -17.82 -5.74 -13.87
C ALA A 135 -19.32 -5.54 -14.14
N LYS A 136 -19.76 -5.74 -15.38
CA LYS A 136 -21.17 -5.64 -15.77
C LYS A 136 -22.00 -6.87 -15.37
N TYR A 137 -21.40 -8.05 -15.38
CA TYR A 137 -22.04 -9.32 -15.04
C TYR A 137 -21.27 -10.05 -13.93
N PRO A 138 -21.29 -9.55 -12.68
CA PRO A 138 -20.49 -10.08 -11.58
C PRO A 138 -20.92 -11.47 -11.07
N HIS A 139 -21.97 -12.06 -11.66
CA HIS A 139 -22.54 -13.36 -11.31
C HIS A 139 -22.28 -14.45 -12.36
N TRP A 140 -21.52 -14.12 -13.41
CA TRP A 140 -20.95 -15.09 -14.35
C TRP A 140 -19.59 -15.56 -13.85
#